data_AF-A0A661SBA6-F1
#
_entry.id   AF-A0A661SBA6-F1
#
_cell.length_a   1.000
_cell.length_b   1.000
_cell.length_c   1.000
_cell.angle_alpha   90.00
_cell.angle_beta   90.00
_cell.angle_gamma   90.00
#
_symmetry.space_group_name_H-M   'P 1'
#
loop_
_entity.id
_entity.type
_entity.pdbx_description
1 polymer ?
#
loop_
_entity_poly.entity_id
_entity_poly.type
_entity_poly.pdbx_seq_one_letter_code
_entity_poly.pdbx_strand_id
1 'polypeptide(L)' 'MLQAKQEVYQLLNQLPENISFDDIQYHIYVRQKIRRGIEDVEAGHTISEEEFDKRMTKWLEL' A
#
# COMPACT_ATOMS: atom_id res chain seq x y z
N MET A 1 -11.87 1.39 -11.57
CA MET A 1 -10.84 2.12 -10.81
C MET A 1 -10.90 3.59 -11.17
N LEU A 2 -10.71 4.48 -10.21
CA LEU A 2 -10.60 5.91 -10.48
C LEU A 2 -9.23 6.21 -11.12
N GLN A 3 -9.13 7.32 -11.85
CA GLN A 3 -7.82 7.78 -12.31
C GLN A 3 -6.99 8.25 -11.11
N ALA A 4 -5.66 8.09 -11.17
CA ALA A 4 -4.76 8.46 -10.07
C ALA A 4 -5.00 9.90 -9.56
N LYS A 5 -5.27 10.85 -10.46
CA LYS A 5 -5.60 12.24 -10.09
C LYS A 5 -6.88 12.35 -9.27
N GLN A 6 -7.92 11.60 -9.64
CA GLN A 6 -9.22 11.61 -8.93
C GLN A 6 -9.09 10.98 -7.54
N GLU A 7 -8.32 9.90 -7.40
CA GLU A 7 -8.05 9.26 -6.10
C GLU A 7 -7.31 10.23 -5.17
N VAL A 8 -6.33 10.97 -5.69
CA VAL A 8 -5.61 11.98 -4.89
C VAL A 8 -6.56 13.11 -4.47
N TYR A 9 -7.44 13.61 -5.33
CA TYR A 9 -8.42 14.63 -4.91
C TYR A 9 -9.37 14.12 -3.82
N GLN A 10 -9.87 12.88 -3.95
CA GLN A 10 -10.72 12.30 -2.91
C GLN A 10 -9.98 12.09 -1.60
N LEU A 11 -8.71 11.67 -1.66
CA LEU A 11 -7.84 11.60 -0.49
C LEU A 11 -7.73 12.98 0.16
N LEU A 12 -7.35 14.02 -0.58
CA LEU A 12 -7.17 15.36 -0.04
C LEU A 12 -8.43 15.92 0.63
N ASN A 13 -9.63 15.63 0.09
CA ASN A 13 -10.90 16.02 0.71
C ASN A 13 -11.18 15.38 2.08
N GLN A 14 -10.46 14.32 2.44
CA GLN A 14 -10.61 13.59 3.71
C GLN A 14 -9.53 13.93 4.73
N LEU A 15 -8.48 14.65 4.33
CA LEU A 15 -7.36 14.99 5.21
C LEU A 15 -7.65 16.27 5.99
N PRO A 16 -7.12 16.40 7.21
CA PRO A 16 -7.23 17.64 7.97
C PRO A 16 -6.36 18.75 7.34
N GLU A 17 -6.78 20.01 7.49
CA GLU A 17 -6.08 21.17 6.93
C GLU A 17 -4.63 21.34 7.40
N ASN A 18 -4.30 20.85 8.60
CA ASN A 18 -2.96 20.97 9.19
C ASN A 18 -2.06 19.76 8.91
N ILE A 19 -2.42 18.91 7.93
CA ILE A 19 -1.62 17.75 7.57
C ILE A 19 -0.28 18.15 6.95
N SER A 20 0.78 17.39 7.24
CA SER A 20 2.10 17.63 6.65
C SER A 20 2.22 17.02 5.24
N PHE A 21 3.19 17.50 4.45
CA PHE A 21 3.50 16.89 3.16
C PHE A 21 3.92 15.42 3.28
N ASP A 22 4.66 15.07 4.33
CA ASP A 22 5.12 13.70 4.58
C ASP A 22 3.94 12.76 4.85
N ASP A 23 2.93 13.23 5.60
CA ASP A 23 1.72 12.46 5.87
C ASP A 23 0.88 12.27 4.59
N ILE A 24 0.71 13.32 3.78
CA ILE A 24 0.04 13.21 2.47
C ILE A 24 0.74 12.17 1.60
N GLN A 25 2.08 12.23 1.52
CA GLN A 25 2.88 11.28 0.76
C GLN A 25 2.71 9.85 1.30
N TYR A 26 2.71 9.68 2.63
CA TYR A 26 2.49 8.38 3.26
C TYR A 26 1.12 7.80 2.89
N HIS A 27 0.05 8.60 2.94
CA HIS A 27 -1.28 8.16 2.53
C HIS A 27 -1.32 7.71 1.07
N ILE A 28 -0.66 8.44 0.16
CA ILE A 28 -0.55 8.07 -1.25
C ILE A 28 0.21 6.74 -1.38
N TYR A 29 1.35 6.59 -0.70
CA TYR A 29 2.20 5.41 -0.76
C TYR A 29 1.46 4.16 -0.28
N VAL A 30 0.77 4.22 0.87
CA VAL A 30 0.02 3.07 1.39
C VAL A 30 -1.08 2.62 0.41
N ARG A 31 -1.83 3.56 -0.17
CA ARG A 31 -2.85 3.25 -1.17
C ARG A 31 -2.26 2.56 -2.40
N GLN A 32 -1.11 3.03 -2.89
CA GLN A 32 -0.39 2.39 -4.00
C GLN A 32 0.06 0.97 -3.64
N LYS A 33 0.56 0.74 -2.42
CA LYS A 33 1.01 -0.59 -1.98
C LYS A 33 -0.15 -1.57 -1.87
N ILE A 34 -1.31 -1.13 -1.36
CA ILE A 34 -2.53 -1.95 -1.32
C ILE A 34 -2.96 -2.33 -2.74
N ARG A 35 -3.00 -1.35 -3.64
CA ARG A 35 -3.42 -1.59 -5.03
C ARG A 35 -2.51 -2.59 -5.74
N ARG A 36 -1.20 -2.45 -5.59
CA ARG A 36 -0.22 -3.43 -6.10
C ARG A 36 -0.45 -4.81 -5.50
N GLY A 37 -0.73 -4.90 -4.20
CA GLY A 37 -1.06 -6.18 -3.56
C GLY A 37 -2.31 -6.84 -4.14
N ILE A 38 -3.34 -6.06 -4.47
CA ILE A 38 -4.54 -6.57 -5.15
C ILE A 38 -4.19 -7.05 -6.57
N GLU A 39 -3.45 -6.23 -7.34
CA GLU A 39 -2.98 -6.58 -8.68
C GLU A 39 -2.12 -7.86 -8.67
N ASP A 40 -1.25 -8.03 -7.67
CA ASP A 40 -0.43 -9.23 -7.48
C ASP A 40 -1.27 -10.47 -7.18
N VAL A 41 -2.32 -10.35 -6.36
CA VAL A 41 -3.26 -11.45 -6.10
C VAL A 41 -4.00 -11.86 -7.37
N GLU A 42 -4.53 -10.88 -8.12
CA GLU A 42 -5.24 -11.12 -9.38
C GLU A 42 -4.33 -11.76 -10.45
N ALA A 43 -3.06 -11.36 -10.50
CA ALA A 43 -2.05 -11.92 -11.39
C ALA A 43 -1.48 -13.27 -10.91
N GLY A 44 -1.85 -13.74 -9.72
CA GLY A 44 -1.29 -14.95 -9.12
C GLY A 44 0.15 -14.81 -8.61
N HIS A 45 0.68 -13.59 -8.49
CA HIS A 45 1.97 -13.26 -7.88
C HIS A 45 1.92 -13.38 -6.35
N THR A 46 1.50 -14.53 -5.85
CA THR A 46 1.39 -14.83 -4.43
C THR A 46 2.39 -15.93 -4.05
N ILE A 47 2.65 -16.05 -2.75
CA ILE A 47 3.47 -17.12 -2.19
C ILE A 47 2.65 -17.89 -1.17
N SER A 48 3.03 -19.14 -0.90
CA SER A 48 2.46 -19.89 0.21
C SER A 48 2.86 -19.27 1.55
N GLU A 49 2.09 -19.57 2.59
CA GLU A 49 2.40 -19.19 3.97
C GLU A 49 3.79 -19.71 4.40
N GLU A 50 4.12 -20.96 4.08
CA GLU A 50 5.43 -21.54 4.39
C GLU A 50 6.60 -20.75 3.75
N GLU A 51 6.44 -20.29 2.52
CA GLU A 51 7.44 -19.47 1.83
C GLU A 51 7.50 -18.05 2.42
N PHE A 52 6.35 -17.50 2.86
CA PHE A 52 6.30 -16.23 3.56
C PHE A 52 7.08 -16.29 4.88
N ASP A 53 6.87 -17.31 5.70
CA ASP A 53 7.56 -17.49 6.98
C ASP A 53 9.08 -17.60 6.80
N LYS A 54 9.53 -18.40 5.83
CA LYS A 54 10.95 -18.53 5.46
C LYS A 54 11.59 -17.19 5.08
N ARG A 55 10.86 -16.32 4.37
CA ARG A 55 11.35 -14.98 4.01
C ARG A 55 11.42 -14.05 5.21
N MET A 56 10.48 -14.20 6.13
CA MET A 56 10.34 -13.34 7.30
C MET A 56 11.42 -13.59 8.36
N THR A 57 11.99 -14.80 8.43
CA THR A 57 13.14 -15.13 9.31
C THR A 57 14.35 -14.21 9.12
N LYS A 58 14.47 -13.51 7.99
CA LYS A 58 15.56 -12.53 7.76
C LYS A 58 15.40 -11.23 8.57
N TRP A 59 14.19 -10.96 9.05
CA TRP A 59 13.80 -9.71 9.70
C TRP A 59 13.30 -9.92 11.12
N LEU A 60 12.57 -11.02 11.33
CA LEU A 60 12.21 -11.50 12.65
C LEU A 60 13.37 -12.39 13.10
N GLU A 61 14.13 -11.96 14.11
CA GLU A 61 15.15 -12.75 14.79
C GLU A 61 14.50 -13.96 15.48
N LEU A 62 14.06 -14.96 14.71
CA LEU A 62 13.49 -16.23 15.15
C LEU A 62 14.45 -17.37 14.89
#